data_AF-A0A6N9EW45-F1
#
_entry.id   AF-A0A6N9EW45-F1
#
_cell.length_a   1.000
_cell.length_b   1.000
_cell.length_c   1.000
_cell.angle_alpha   90.00
_cell.angle_beta   90.00
_cell.angle_gamma   90.00
#
_symmetry.space_group_name_H-M   'P 1'
#
loop_
_entity.id
_entity.type
_entity.pdbx_description
1 polymer ?
#
loop_
_entity_poly.entity_id
_entity_poly.type
_entity_poly.pdbx_seq_one_letter_code
_entity_poly.pdbx_strand_id
1 'polypeptide(L)' 'MAADPAQRQGLYDPQNEHDSCGVSFVCNIGGKASHDVVTLGVKALCNLEHRGALGADPLTGDGAG' A
#
# COMPACT_ATOMS: atom_id res chain seq x y z
N MET A 1 12.78 -24.43 -4.14
CA MET A 1 11.60 -24.51 -5.01
C MET A 1 11.36 -23.09 -5.52
N ALA A 2 11.99 -22.72 -6.62
CA ALA A 2 11.91 -21.36 -7.17
C ALA A 2 10.65 -21.27 -8.06
N ALA A 3 9.86 -20.21 -7.89
CA ALA A 3 8.63 -20.00 -8.64
C ALA A 3 8.90 -19.88 -10.14
N ASP A 4 8.01 -20.46 -10.94
CA ASP A 4 7.99 -20.35 -12.40
C ASP A 4 7.73 -18.87 -12.79
N PRO A 5 8.64 -18.19 -13.52
CA PRO A 5 8.36 -16.85 -14.00
C PRO A 5 7.22 -16.94 -15.01
N ALA A 6 6.06 -16.39 -14.65
CA ALA A 6 4.87 -16.35 -15.48
C ALA A 6 5.26 -16.09 -16.95
N GLN A 7 4.86 -16.96 -17.87
CA GLN A 7 5.21 -16.80 -19.28
C GLN A 7 4.33 -15.69 -19.91
N ARG A 8 4.90 -14.92 -20.85
CA ARG A 8 4.13 -13.96 -21.64
C ARG A 8 2.93 -14.66 -22.28
N GLN A 9 1.71 -14.20 -21.98
CA GLN A 9 0.47 -14.81 -22.45
C GLN A 9 -0.50 -13.73 -22.94
N GLY A 10 -0.78 -13.71 -24.25
CA GLY A 10 -1.62 -12.68 -24.85
C GLY A 10 -1.00 -11.28 -24.70
N LEU A 11 -1.75 -10.34 -24.10
CA LEU A 11 -1.27 -8.97 -23.81
C LEU A 11 -0.49 -8.86 -22.48
N TYR A 12 -0.41 -9.94 -21.69
CA TYR A 12 0.33 -9.94 -20.44
C TYR A 12 1.84 -9.98 -20.68
N ASP A 13 2.54 -8.97 -20.17
CA ASP A 13 4.01 -8.95 -20.09
C ASP A 13 4.45 -8.99 -18.61
N PRO A 14 5.05 -10.10 -18.14
CA PRO A 14 5.54 -10.25 -16.78
C PRO A 14 6.55 -9.18 -16.37
N GLN A 15 7.18 -8.50 -17.33
CA GLN A 15 8.07 -7.37 -17.06
C GLN A 15 7.36 -6.16 -16.45
N ASN A 16 6.04 -6.05 -16.61
CA ASN A 16 5.21 -4.97 -16.06
C ASN A 16 4.49 -5.38 -14.76
N GLU A 17 4.72 -6.59 -14.24
CA GLU A 17 4.08 -7.08 -13.02
C GLU A 17 4.67 -6.41 -11.78
N HIS A 18 3.84 -5.70 -11.02
CA HIS A 18 4.25 -4.99 -9.81
C HIS A 18 3.13 -4.98 -8.75
N ASP A 19 3.48 -5.33 -7.51
CA ASP A 19 2.57 -5.21 -6.36
C ASP A 19 2.35 -3.73 -5.98
N SER A 20 1.09 -3.28 -6.00
CA SER A 20 0.79 -1.89 -5.69
C SER A 20 0.57 -1.61 -4.19
N CYS A 21 0.14 -2.55 -3.35
CA CYS A 21 -0.28 -2.27 -1.97
C CYS A 21 0.83 -1.80 -1.01
N GLY A 22 0.51 -0.91 -0.07
CA GLY A 22 1.44 -0.37 0.94
C GLY A 22 1.01 -0.63 2.39
N VAL A 23 1.98 -0.77 3.29
CA VAL A 23 1.77 -0.91 4.75
C VAL A 23 2.75 0.01 5.49
N SER A 24 2.30 0.60 6.60
CA SER A 24 3.15 1.40 7.49
C SER A 24 2.92 1.03 8.95
N PHE A 25 3.88 1.34 9.82
CA PHE A 25 3.78 1.08 11.25
C PHE A 25 4.41 2.23 12.05
N VAL A 26 3.77 2.60 13.15
CA VAL A 26 4.25 3.61 14.09
C VAL A 26 4.11 3.06 15.49
N CYS A 27 5.15 3.22 16.31
CA CYS A 27 5.09 2.89 17.73
C CYS A 27 5.77 3.96 18.58
N ASN A 28 5.29 4.09 19.82
CA ASN A 28 6.01 4.80 20.85
C ASN A 28 6.93 3.82 21.59
N ILE A 29 8.25 3.93 21.38
CA ILE A 29 9.26 3.05 22.00
C ILE A 29 9.23 3.16 23.53
N GLY A 30 8.80 4.31 24.07
CA GLY A 30 8.63 4.50 25.52
C GLY A 30 7.38 3.84 26.10
N GLY A 31 6.55 3.19 25.29
CA GLY A 31 5.35 2.45 25.72
C GLY A 31 4.22 3.33 26.27
N LYS A 32 4.35 4.66 26.19
CA LYS A 32 3.34 5.60 26.68
C LYS A 32 2.23 5.77 25.65
N ALA A 33 0.99 5.64 26.09
CA ALA A 33 -0.16 5.98 25.29
C ALA A 33 -0.10 7.48 24.92
N SER A 34 -0.20 7.78 23.62
CA SER A 34 -0.32 9.13 23.09
C SER A 34 -1.19 9.10 21.83
N HIS A 35 -1.97 10.15 21.62
CA HIS A 35 -2.71 10.36 20.38
C HIS A 35 -1.78 10.60 19.18
N ASP A 36 -0.52 10.98 19.41
CA ASP A 36 0.46 11.20 18.34
C ASP A 36 0.66 9.98 17.45
N VAL A 37 0.56 8.76 18.01
CA VAL A 37 0.68 7.51 17.23
C VAL A 37 -0.45 7.40 16.21
N VAL A 38 -1.66 7.82 16.57
CA VAL A 38 -2.82 7.85 15.66
C VAL A 38 -2.62 8.91 14.58
N THR A 39 -2.23 10.12 14.97
CA THR A 39 -1.97 11.22 14.03
C THR A 39 -0.88 10.85 13.01
N LEU A 40 0.20 10.21 13.46
CA LEU A 40 1.26 9.73 12.59
C LEU A 40 0.80 8.56 11.70
N GLY A 41 -0.04 7.66 12.22
CA GLY A 41 -0.63 6.56 11.45
C GLY A 41 -1.47 7.08 10.28
N VAL A 42 -2.37 8.02 10.52
CA VAL A 42 -3.18 8.65 9.45
C VAL A 42 -2.29 9.35 8.42
N LYS A 43 -1.28 10.10 8.87
CA LYS A 43 -0.32 10.75 7.95
C LYS A 43 0.44 9.72 7.11
N ALA A 44 0.79 8.57 7.68
CA ALA A 44 1.47 7.51 6.96
C ALA A 44 0.57 6.89 5.87
N LEU A 45 -0.73 6.72 6.14
CA LEU A 45 -1.70 6.28 5.12
C LEU A 45 -1.80 7.28 3.97
N CYS A 46 -1.89 8.59 4.24
CA CYS A 46 -1.87 9.60 3.18
C CYS A 46 -0.60 9.52 2.32
N ASN A 47 0.56 9.26 2.93
CA ASN A 47 1.81 9.12 2.18
C ASN A 47 1.83 7.86 1.28
N LEU A 48 0.99 6.86 1.55
CA LEU A 48 0.84 5.64 0.76
C LEU A 48 -0.21 5.77 -0.35
N GLU A 49 -0.85 6.92 -0.55
CA GLU A 49 -1.90 7.11 -1.55
C GLU A 49 -1.46 6.73 -2.97
N HIS A 50 -0.22 7.03 -3.34
CA HIS A 50 0.38 6.66 -4.64
C HIS A 50 0.49 5.14 -4.89
N ARG A 51 0.25 4.33 -3.86
CA ARG A 51 0.23 2.86 -3.88
C ARG A 51 -1.20 2.31 -3.85
N GLY A 52 -2.19 3.16 -3.58
CA GLY A 52 -3.60 2.78 -3.58
C GLY A 52 -4.14 2.60 -5.00
N ALA A 53 -5.16 1.77 -5.12
CA ALA A 53 -5.96 1.73 -6.34
C ALA A 53 -6.76 3.03 -6.46
N LEU A 54 -6.68 3.65 -7.64
CA LEU A 54 -7.42 4.85 -7.98
C LEU A 54 -8.64 4.45 -8.81
N GLY A 55 -9.83 4.88 -8.38
CA GLY A 55 -11.07 4.69 -9.15
C GLY A 55 -11.20 5.71 -10.30
N ALA A 56 -12.29 5.59 -11.08
CA ALA A 56 -12.64 6.58 -12.09
C ALA A 56 -13.05 7.94 -11.48
N ASP A 57 -13.54 7.93 -10.23
CA ASP A 57 -13.80 9.12 -9.44
C ASP A 57 -12.59 9.37 -8.51
N PRO A 58 -11.94 10.55 -8.58
CA PRO A 58 -10.79 10.87 -7.74
C PRO A 58 -11.07 10.90 -6.24
N LEU A 59 -12.34 10.90 -5.83
CA LEU A 59 -12.75 10.84 -4.41
C LEU A 59 -13.00 9.41 -3.92
N THR A 60 -12.73 8.40 -4.75
CA THR A 60 -12.96 6.99 -4.42
C THR A 60 -11.66 6.19 -4.40
N GLY A 61 -11.60 5.18 -3.54
CA GLY A 61 -10.52 4.22 -3.45
C GLY A 61 -11.00 2.91 -2.84
N ASP A 62 -10.22 1.84 -3.01
CA ASP A 62 -10.63 0.48 -2.62
C ASP A 62 -10.69 0.29 -1.09
N GLY A 63 -9.87 1.03 -0.32
CA GLY A 63 -9.89 1.02 1.14
C GLY A 63 -8.56 1.39 1.79
N ALA A 64 -8.62 1.91 3.02
CA ALA A 64 -7.46 2.20 3.87
C ALA A 64 -7.82 1.96 5.35
N GLY A 65 -6.81 1.65 6.17
CA GLY A 65 -6.96 1.36 7.61
C GLY A 65 -5.66 1.39 8.37
#